data_AF-A0A7Y0X966-F1
#
_entry.id   AF-A0A7Y0X966-F1
#
_cell.length_a   1.000
_cell.length_b   1.000
_cell.length_c   1.000
_cell.angle_alpha   90.00
_cell.angle_beta   90.00
_cell.angle_gamma   90.00
#
_symmetry.space_group_name_H-M   'P 1'
#
loop_
_entity.id
_entity.type
_entity.pdbx_description
1 polymer ?
#
loop_
_entity_poly.entity_id
_entity_poly.type
_entity_poly.pdbx_seq_one_letter_code
_entity_poly.pdbx_strand_id
1 'polypeptide(L)'
;MKQGQTGPYLCVGDDSNQYIVKGPNTTYRGLINEWVCGKLGKAIGLPVPDFEIAYVDGSLLEFGHYELSEGDWFASKYEDNIQDVPYKKLCELDSDGLKL
;
A
#
# COMPACT_ATOMS: atom_id res chain seq x y z
N MET A 1 -15.53 -1.86 -11.39
CA MET A 1 -14.47 -0.83 -11.49
C MET A 1 -13.25 -1.41 -10.79
N LYS A 2 -12.11 -1.61 -11.47
CA LYS A 2 -10.86 -2.01 -10.79
C LYS A 2 -10.36 -0.79 -10.00
N GLN A 3 -10.53 -0.82 -8.69
CA GLN A 3 -9.96 0.18 -7.78
C GLN A 3 -8.44 -0.07 -7.70
N GLY A 4 -7.64 0.99 -7.77
CA GLY A 4 -6.17 0.91 -7.86
C GLY A 4 -5.61 1.56 -9.14
N GLN A 5 -5.73 2.90 -9.24
CA GLN A 5 -5.20 3.67 -10.39
C GLN A 5 -3.69 3.49 -10.60
N THR A 6 -2.95 3.12 -9.56
CA THR A 6 -1.49 2.98 -9.61
C THR A 6 -1.01 1.65 -10.19
N GLY A 7 -1.90 0.67 -10.43
CA GLY A 7 -1.53 -0.69 -10.84
C GLY A 7 -0.67 -1.44 -9.81
N PRO A 8 -1.08 -1.51 -8.52
CA PRO A 8 -0.26 -2.11 -7.48
C PRO A 8 -0.04 -3.62 -7.70
N TYR A 9 1.07 -4.13 -7.17
CA TYR A 9 1.41 -5.55 -7.17
C TYR A 9 1.18 -6.14 -5.77
N LEU A 10 0.71 -7.40 -5.74
CA LEU A 10 0.77 -8.23 -4.54
C LEU A 10 2.11 -8.98 -4.58
N CYS A 11 3.00 -8.66 -3.64
CA CYS A 11 4.34 -9.21 -3.54
C CYS A 11 4.48 -10.04 -2.25
N VAL A 12 5.45 -10.95 -2.25
CA VAL A 12 5.90 -11.66 -1.04
C VAL A 12 7.28 -11.12 -0.68
N GLY A 13 7.44 -10.69 0.57
CA GLY A 13 8.71 -10.20 1.11
C GLY A 13 9.71 -11.34 1.38
N ASP A 14 10.95 -10.96 1.66
CA ASP A 14 12.00 -11.89 2.13
C ASP A 14 11.69 -12.46 3.53
N ASP A 15 10.78 -11.82 4.25
CA ASP A 15 10.18 -12.27 5.52
C ASP A 15 8.97 -13.20 5.34
N SER A 16 8.64 -13.60 4.11
CA SER A 16 7.47 -14.42 3.73
C SER A 16 6.10 -13.79 3.98
N ASN A 17 6.01 -12.51 4.35
CA ASN A 17 4.73 -11.79 4.45
C ASN A 17 4.28 -11.27 3.08
N GLN A 18 2.98 -11.02 2.95
CA GLN A 18 2.39 -10.44 1.73
C GLN A 18 2.27 -8.93 1.85
N TYR A 19 2.54 -8.23 0.74
CA TYR A 19 2.51 -6.78 0.66
C TYR A 19 1.84 -6.29 -0.61
N ILE A 20 1.05 -5.23 -0.49
CA ILE A 20 0.59 -4.39 -1.59
C ILE A 20 1.68 -3.34 -1.87
N VAL A 21 2.45 -3.58 -2.93
CA VAL A 21 3.50 -2.68 -3.41
C VAL A 21 2.91 -1.73 -4.44
N LYS A 22 3.19 -0.43 -4.29
CA LYS A 22 2.70 0.59 -5.25
C LYS A 22 3.25 0.29 -6.65
N GLY A 23 2.43 0.55 -7.66
CA GLY A 23 2.73 0.18 -9.04
C GLY A 23 3.41 1.29 -9.84
N PRO A 24 3.82 0.99 -11.08
CA PRO A 24 4.63 1.85 -11.97
C PRO A 24 4.05 3.24 -12.23
N ASN A 25 2.73 3.38 -12.10
CA ASN A 25 2.05 4.66 -12.30
C ASN A 25 2.21 5.61 -11.09
N THR A 26 3.02 5.25 -10.09
CA THR A 26 3.30 6.06 -8.91
C THR A 26 4.57 6.87 -9.11
N THR A 27 4.49 8.18 -8.92
CA THR A 27 5.69 9.04 -8.93
C THR A 27 6.49 8.88 -7.62
N TYR A 28 7.78 9.22 -7.60
CA TYR A 28 8.56 9.29 -6.35
C TYR A 28 7.90 10.18 -5.29
N ARG A 29 7.33 11.32 -5.69
CA ARG A 29 6.55 12.18 -4.79
C ARG A 29 5.32 11.45 -4.25
N GLY A 30 4.67 10.63 -5.08
CA GLY A 30 3.59 9.73 -4.66
C GLY A 30 4.04 8.76 -3.57
N LEU A 31 5.17 8.08 -3.76
CA LEU A 31 5.73 7.16 -2.75
C LEU A 31 6.04 7.88 -1.43
N ILE A 32 6.62 9.07 -1.48
CA ILE A 32 6.87 9.91 -0.30
C ILE A 32 5.55 10.27 0.41
N ASN A 33 4.52 10.66 -0.36
CA ASN A 33 3.21 10.99 0.21
C ASN A 33 2.59 9.79 0.93
N GLU A 34 2.66 8.59 0.34
CA GLU A 34 2.16 7.35 0.98
C GLU A 34 2.86 7.10 2.31
N TRP A 35 4.20 7.20 2.33
CA TRP A 35 4.99 7.03 3.55
C TRP A 35 4.61 8.05 4.62
N VAL A 36 4.62 9.35 4.28
CA VAL A 36 4.34 10.43 5.22
C VAL A 36 2.91 10.36 5.75
N CYS A 37 1.92 10.19 4.87
CA CYS A 37 0.51 10.09 5.27
C CYS A 37 0.24 8.83 6.07
N GLY A 38 0.85 7.69 5.72
CA GLY A 38 0.76 6.47 6.51
C GLY A 38 1.31 6.66 7.91
N LYS A 39 2.49 7.31 8.05
CA LYS A 39 3.10 7.56 9.37
C LYS A 39 2.24 8.51 10.19
N LEU A 40 1.72 9.58 9.58
CA LEU A 40 0.83 10.52 10.23
C LEU A 40 -0.47 9.84 10.67
N GLY A 41 -1.09 9.04 9.79
CA GLY A 41 -2.32 8.30 10.08
C GLY A 41 -2.17 7.38 11.30
N LYS A 42 -1.08 6.60 11.35
CA LYS A 42 -0.76 5.79 12.53
C LYS A 42 -0.52 6.64 13.78
N ALA A 43 0.20 7.75 13.67
CA ALA A 43 0.50 8.62 14.80
C ALA A 43 -0.75 9.25 15.42
N ILE A 44 -1.81 9.46 14.63
CA ILE A 44 -3.12 9.95 15.11
C ILE A 44 -4.12 8.83 15.43
N GLY A 45 -3.69 7.56 15.39
CA GLY A 45 -4.50 6.40 15.79
C GLY A 45 -5.45 5.87 14.72
N LEU A 46 -5.25 6.17 13.44
CA LEU A 46 -6.00 5.53 12.36
C LEU A 46 -5.56 4.06 12.17
N PRO A 47 -6.49 3.17 11.77
CA PRO A 47 -6.22 1.76 11.52
C PRO A 47 -5.53 1.57 10.16
N VAL A 48 -4.38 2.20 9.98
CA VAL A 48 -3.55 2.03 8.79
C VAL A 48 -2.78 0.73 8.93
N PRO A 49 -2.80 -0.18 7.93
CA PRO A 49 -1.98 -1.40 7.97
C PRO A 49 -0.51 -1.11 8.23
N ASP A 50 0.23 -2.13 8.69
CA ASP A 50 1.68 -2.05 8.71
C ASP A 50 2.24 -1.77 7.31
N PHE A 51 3.29 -0.96 7.23
CA PHE A 51 3.90 -0.61 5.95
C PHE A 51 5.38 -0.30 6.14
N GLU A 52 6.14 -0.65 5.10
CA GLU A 52 7.59 -0.54 5.03
C GLU A 52 8.03 0.00 3.65
N ILE A 53 9.32 0.21 3.50
CA ILE A 53 9.94 0.48 2.20
C ILE A 53 10.55 -0.85 1.74
N ALA A 54 10.03 -1.40 0.65
CA ALA A 54 10.59 -2.59 0.02
C ALA A 54 11.58 -2.18 -1.06
N TYR A 55 12.74 -2.82 -1.07
CA TYR A 55 13.69 -2.69 -2.18
C TYR A 55 13.39 -3.77 -3.22
N VAL A 56 13.14 -3.36 -4.46
CA VAL A 56 12.96 -4.25 -5.61
C VAL A 56 14.32 -4.40 -6.29
N ASP A 57 14.88 -5.61 -6.25
CA ASP A 57 16.14 -5.93 -6.92
C ASP A 57 15.95 -6.14 -8.42
N GLY A 58 16.83 -5.56 -9.25
CA GLY A 58 16.76 -5.66 -10.71
C GLY A 58 16.82 -7.10 -11.22
N SER A 59 17.47 -8.02 -10.49
CA SER A 59 17.54 -9.45 -10.85
C SER A 59 16.17 -10.15 -10.82
N LEU A 60 15.21 -9.66 -10.01
CA LEU A 60 13.84 -10.16 -10.01
C LEU A 60 13.05 -9.71 -11.25
N LEU A 61 13.48 -8.61 -11.87
CA LEU A 61 12.82 -7.98 -13.01
C LEU A 61 13.37 -8.50 -14.34
N GLU A 62 14.63 -8.94 -14.39
CA GLU A 62 15.36 -9.33 -15.61
C GLU A 62 14.60 -10.31 -16.50
N PHE A 63 13.90 -11.28 -15.90
CA PHE A 63 13.14 -12.31 -16.61
C PHE A 63 11.62 -12.20 -16.41
N GLY A 64 11.17 -11.16 -15.71
CA GLY A 64 9.77 -10.94 -15.39
C GLY A 64 9.04 -10.06 -16.39
N HIS A 65 7.71 -10.14 -16.39
CA HIS A 65 6.83 -9.17 -17.08
C HIS A 65 6.26 -8.16 -16.09
N TYR A 66 7.12 -7.65 -15.20
CA TYR A 66 6.75 -6.63 -14.22
C TYR A 66 7.07 -5.24 -14.78
N GLU A 67 6.20 -4.28 -14.50
CA GLU A 67 6.43 -2.87 -14.89
C GLU A 67 7.15 -2.08 -13.78
N LEU A 68 7.53 -2.74 -12.68
CA LEU A 68 8.35 -2.13 -11.64
C LEU A 68 9.76 -1.83 -12.15
N SER A 69 10.39 -0.81 -11.57
CA SER A 69 11.82 -0.54 -11.71
C SER A 69 12.56 -0.95 -10.44
N GLU A 70 13.86 -1.23 -10.58
CA GLU A 70 14.74 -1.42 -9.43
C GLU A 70 14.70 -0.19 -8.50
N GLY A 71 14.74 -0.43 -7.18
CA GLY A 71 14.82 0.61 -6.17
C GLY A 71 13.77 0.51 -5.07
N ASP A 72 13.55 1.61 -4.37
CA ASP A 72 12.70 1.70 -3.18
C ASP A 72 11.22 1.93 -3.54
N TRP A 73 10.35 1.08 -3.01
CA TRP A 73 8.90 1.13 -3.21
C TRP A 73 8.16 1.11 -1.88
N PHE A 74 7.03 1.81 -1.84
CA PHE A 74 6.12 1.74 -0.70
C PHE A 74 5.40 0.40 -0.70
N ALA A 75 5.47 -0.33 0.42
CA ALA A 75 4.88 -1.64 0.61
C ALA A 75 3.98 -1.63 1.85
N SER A 76 2.67 -1.72 1.65
CA SER A 76 1.71 -1.93 2.74
C SER A 76 1.54 -3.41 2.96
N LYS A 77 1.64 -3.89 4.19
CA LYS A 77 1.29 -5.27 4.55
C LYS A 77 -0.15 -5.55 4.10
N TYR A 78 -0.33 -6.71 3.49
CA TYR A 78 -1.62 -7.15 3.00
C TYR A 78 -2.51 -7.53 4.18
N GLU A 79 -3.71 -6.98 4.21
CA GLU A 79 -4.77 -7.39 5.12
C GLU A 79 -6.02 -7.73 4.29
N ASP A 80 -6.68 -8.82 4.67
CA ASP A 80 -7.91 -9.23 4.03
C ASP A 80 -9.04 -8.24 4.33
N ASN A 81 -9.91 -8.02 3.35
CA ASN A 81 -11.13 -7.22 3.49
C ASN A 81 -10.92 -5.73 3.89
N ILE A 82 -9.79 -5.12 3.52
CA ILE A 82 -9.63 -3.65 3.61
C ILE A 82 -10.68 -2.96 2.73
N GLN A 83 -11.39 -2.01 3.32
CA GLN A 83 -12.38 -1.18 2.63
C GLN A 83 -12.01 0.29 2.79
N ASP A 84 -11.82 0.98 1.65
CA ASP A 84 -11.68 2.43 1.67
C ASP A 84 -12.96 3.08 2.17
N VAL A 85 -12.81 4.02 3.11
CA VAL A 85 -13.88 4.87 3.62
C VAL A 85 -13.72 6.27 3.02
N PRO A 86 -14.59 6.69 2.08
CA PRO A 86 -14.65 8.07 1.64
C PRO A 86 -15.06 8.97 2.80
N TYR A 87 -14.45 10.14 2.93
CA TYR A 87 -14.76 11.10 3.99
C TYR A 87 -16.27 11.37 4.14
N LYS A 88 -17.00 11.46 3.03
CA LYS A 88 -18.46 11.69 3.02
C LYS A 88 -19.27 10.59 3.71
N LYS A 89 -18.75 9.36 3.74
CA LYS A 89 -19.39 8.20 4.38
C LYS A 89 -19.06 8.08 5.87
N LEU A 90 -18.13 8.88 6.39
CA LEU A 90 -17.74 8.80 7.81
C LEU A 90 -18.94 9.01 8.75
N CYS A 91 -19.85 9.93 8.43
CA CYS A 91 -21.03 10.20 9.24
C CYS A 91 -22.09 9.07 9.20
N GLU A 92 -21.99 8.15 8.25
CA GLU A 92 -22.92 7.04 8.05
C GLU A 92 -22.37 5.72 8.61
N LEU A 93 -21.11 5.71 9.04
CA LEU A 93 -20.48 4.52 9.58
C LEU A 93 -20.89 4.29 11.02
N ASP A 94 -21.31 3.05 11.28
CA ASP A 94 -21.47 2.55 12.64
C ASP A 94 -20.09 2.38 13.28
N SER A 95 -19.82 3.19 14.30
CA SER A 95 -18.58 3.14 15.07
C SER A 95 -18.37 1.79 15.74
N ASP A 96 -19.45 1.05 16.04
CA ASP A 96 -19.38 -0.25 16.70
C ASP A 96 -19.10 -1.41 15.72
N GLY A 97 -19.37 -1.19 14.42
CA GLY A 97 -19.11 -2.15 13.34
C GLY A 97 -17.74 -1.99 12.66
N LEU A 98 -17.02 -0.91 12.95
CA LEU A 98 -15.66 -0.69 12.49
C LEU A 98 -14.71 -1.59 13.29
N LYS A 99 -14.16 -2.61 12.63
CA LYS A 99 -12.94 -3.27 13.12
C LYS A 99 -11.79 -2.27 12.99
N LEU A 100 -11.60 -1.44 14.02
CA LEU A 100 -10.40 -0.65 14.23
C LEU A 100 -9.25 -1.56 14.70
#